data_AF-A0A923S8X5-F1
#
_entry.id   AF-A0A923S8X5-F1
#
_cell.length_a   1.000
_cell.length_b   1.000
_cell.length_c   1.000
_cell.angle_alpha   90.00
_cell.angle_beta   90.00
_cell.angle_gamma   90.00
#
_symmetry.space_group_name_H-M   'P 1'
#
loop_
_entity.id
_entity.type
_entity.pdbx_description
1 polymer ?
#
loop_
_entity_poly.entity_id
_entity_poly.type
_entity_poly.pdbx_seq_one_letter_code
_entity_poly.pdbx_strand_id
1 'polypeptide(L)' 'MKTAINRLRDFPLMGQTHPDPILAANGYRKLVLTKTYVAVYKVIGDTVYIYAIVNGTTDYPRLLK' A
#
# COMPACT_ATOMS: atom_id res chain seq x y z
N MET A 1 8.42 -7.93 -7.82
CA MET A 1 7.47 -8.11 -6.69
C MET A 1 8.17 -8.36 -5.36
N LYS A 2 8.99 -9.41 -5.19
CA LYS A 2 9.67 -9.71 -3.90
C LYS A 2 10.51 -8.57 -3.33
N THR A 3 11.23 -7.82 -4.17
CA THR A 3 12.16 -6.76 -3.73
C THR A 3 11.49 -5.55 -3.09
N ALA A 4 10.35 -5.09 -3.62
CA ALA A 4 9.63 -3.94 -3.06
C ALA A 4 8.96 -4.25 -1.72
N ILE A 5 8.38 -5.45 -1.58
CA ILE A 5 7.77 -5.90 -0.32
C ILE A 5 8.84 -6.12 0.75
N ASN A 6 9.98 -6.72 0.39
CA ASN A 6 11.07 -6.93 1.36
C ASN A 6 11.61 -5.60 1.91
N ARG A 7 11.65 -4.54 1.09
CA ARG A 7 12.04 -3.20 1.55
C ARG A 7 11.08 -2.60 2.57
N LEU A 8 9.82 -3.03 2.65
CA LEU A 8 8.92 -2.59 3.71
C LEU A 8 9.35 -3.07 5.10
N ARG A 9 10.16 -4.14 5.18
CA ARG A 9 10.72 -4.60 6.46
C ARG A 9 11.70 -3.57 7.02
N ASP A 10 12.60 -3.07 6.16
CA ASP A 10 13.66 -2.15 6.58
C ASP A 10 13.19 -0.68 6.55
N PHE A 11 12.25 -0.36 5.64
CA PHE A 11 11.74 0.99 5.40
C PHE A 11 10.21 0.99 5.30
N PRO A 12 9.47 0.69 6.38
CA PRO A 12 8.01 0.59 6.37
C PRO A 12 7.31 1.91 6.00
N LEU A 13 7.99 3.05 6.12
CA LEU A 13 7.46 4.37 5.80
C LEU A 13 7.79 4.85 4.37
N MET A 14 8.34 3.97 3.50
CA MET A 14 8.70 4.35 2.13
C MET A 14 7.50 4.57 1.19
N GLY A 15 6.36 3.92 1.46
CA GLY A 15 5.18 4.03 0.59
C GLY A 15 4.40 5.31 0.89
N GLN A 16 3.87 5.98 -0.12
CA GLN A 16 3.14 7.23 0.07
C GLN A 16 1.86 7.02 0.89
N THR A 17 1.43 8.08 1.58
CA THR A 17 0.08 8.13 2.17
C THR A 17 -0.95 7.88 1.09
N HIS A 18 -1.98 7.08 1.40
CA HIS A 18 -3.03 6.79 0.43
C HIS A 18 -3.68 8.10 -0.05
N PRO A 19 -3.97 8.29 -1.36
CA PRO A 19 -4.66 9.48 -1.85
C PRO A 19 -6.13 9.60 -1.37
N ASP A 20 -6.63 8.58 -0.69
CA ASP A 20 -7.99 8.57 -0.16
C ASP A 20 -7.94 9.14 1.26
N PRO A 21 -8.71 10.19 1.58
CA PRO A 21 -8.65 10.86 2.88
C PRO A 21 -9.01 9.94 4.05
N ILE A 22 -9.96 9.00 3.86
CA ILE A 22 -10.40 8.08 4.91
C ILE A 22 -9.30 7.06 5.18
N LEU A 23 -8.73 6.48 4.13
CA LEU A 23 -7.62 5.53 4.27
C LEU A 23 -6.36 6.22 4.83
N ALA A 24 -6.06 7.44 4.37
CA ALA A 24 -4.97 8.27 4.89
C ALA A 24 -5.13 8.55 6.38
N ALA A 25 -6.31 9.00 6.82
CA ALA A 25 -6.62 9.27 8.22
C ALA A 25 -6.50 8.00 9.08
N ASN A 26 -6.83 6.84 8.52
CA ASN A 26 -6.69 5.54 9.18
C ASN A 26 -5.25 4.97 9.13
N GLY A 27 -4.28 5.72 8.58
CA GLY A 27 -2.87 5.34 8.53
C GLY A 27 -2.51 4.34 7.43
N TYR A 28 -3.39 4.13 6.45
CA TYR A 28 -3.09 3.29 5.30
C TYR A 28 -2.15 4.00 4.32
N ARG A 29 -1.26 3.19 3.75
CA ARG A 29 -0.26 3.60 2.79
C ARG A 29 -0.36 2.79 1.52
N LYS A 30 0.13 3.39 0.45
CA LYS A 30 0.18 2.84 -0.89
C LYS A 30 1.63 2.58 -1.27
N LEU A 31 1.94 1.36 -1.68
CA LEU A 31 3.22 1.04 -2.31
C LEU A 31 2.99 0.53 -3.73
N VAL A 32 3.59 1.21 -4.70
CA VAL A 32 3.61 0.75 -6.09
C VAL A 32 4.64 -0.38 -6.19
N LEU A 33 4.18 -1.62 -6.40
CA LEU A 33 5.04 -2.80 -6.50
C LEU A 33 5.60 -2.98 -7.92
N THR A 34 4.77 -2.65 -8.91
CA THR A 34 5.09 -2.66 -10.34
C THR A 34 4.28 -1.55 -11.04
N LYS A 35 4.42 -1.39 -12.37
CA LYS A 35 3.56 -0.47 -13.13
C LYS A 35 2.05 -0.78 -13.01
N THR A 36 1.70 -2.02 -12.70
CA THR A 36 0.32 -2.51 -12.66
C THR A 36 -0.16 -2.84 -11.26
N TYR A 37 0.71 -3.25 -10.32
CA TYR A 37 0.28 -3.70 -9.00
C TYR A 37 0.63 -2.70 -7.90
N VAL A 38 -0.34 -2.51 -7.01
CA VAL A 38 -0.23 -1.64 -5.85
C VAL A 38 -0.57 -2.45 -4.60
N ALA A 39 0.25 -2.34 -3.57
CA ALA A 39 -0.06 -2.84 -2.24
C ALA A 39 -0.66 -1.71 -1.38
N VAL A 40 -1.79 -2.02 -0.74
CA VAL A 40 -2.36 -1.22 0.35
C VAL A 40 -1.95 -1.89 1.65
N TYR A 41 -1.25 -1.15 2.50
CA TYR A 41 -0.70 -1.68 3.73
C TYR A 41 -0.79 -0.65 4.86
N LYS A 42 -0.66 -1.11 6.10
CA LYS A 42 -0.63 -0.29 7.30
C LYS A 42 0.48 -0.79 8.21
N VAL A 43 1.14 0.14 8.89
CA VAL A 43 2.17 -0.15 9.89
C VAL A 43 1.51 -0.06 11.26
N ILE A 44 1.58 -1.14 12.04
CA ILE A 44 1.04 -1.20 13.41
C ILE A 44 2.17 -1.68 14.31
N GLY A 45 2.67 -0.80 15.18
CA GLY A 45 3.90 -1.05 15.93
C GLY A 45 5.08 -1.25 14.97
N ASP A 46 5.78 -2.38 15.13
CA ASP A 46 6.92 -2.78 14.28
C ASP A 46 6.51 -3.76 13.16
N THR A 47 5.20 -3.96 12.95
CA THR A 47 4.69 -4.93 11.97
C THR A 47 4.00 -4.25 10.81
N VAL A 48 4.36 -4.66 9.60
CA VAL A 48 3.73 -4.24 8.35
C VAL A 48 2.63 -5.22 7.97
N TYR A 49 1.39 -4.73 7.93
CA TYR A 49 0.22 -5.51 7.50
C TYR A 49 -0.17 -5.10 6.08
N ILE A 50 -0.09 -6.04 5.15
CA ILE A 50 -0.56 -5.86 3.76
C ILE A 50 -2.00 -6.35 3.71
N TYR A 51 -2.94 -5.42 3.47
CA TYR A 51 -4.38 -5.73 3.45
C TYR A 51 -4.85 -6.16 2.07
N ALA A 52 -4.29 -5.54 1.02
CA ALA A 52 -4.65 -5.86 -0.36
C ALA A 52 -3.50 -5.61 -1.32
N ILE A 53 -3.41 -6.44 -2.37
CA ILE A 53 -2.59 -6.17 -3.55
C ILE A 53 -3.55 -6.09 -4.73
N VAL A 54 -3.62 -4.93 -5.35
CA VAL A 54 -4.64 -4.60 -6.35
C VAL A 54 -3.97 -4.21 -7.66
N ASN A 55 -4.67 -4.43 -8.77
CA ASN A 55 -4.22 -3.91 -10.04
C ASN A 55 -4.58 -2.41 -10.13
N GLY A 56 -3.56 -1.56 -10.08
CA GLY A 56 -3.62 -0.10 -10.19
C GLY A 56 -4.33 0.41 -11.43
N THR A 57 -4.32 -0.34 -12.54
CA THR A 57 -4.95 0.08 -13.80
C THR A 57 -6.41 -0.35 -13.94
N THR A 58 -6.84 -1.39 -13.20
CA THR A 58 -8.16 -2.03 -13.40
C THR A 58 -9.05 -1.97 -12.16
N ASP A 59 -8.46 -2.14 -10.97
CA ASP A 59 -9.20 -2.30 -9.71
C ASP A 59 -9.08 -1.09 -8.78
N TYR A 60 -8.12 -0.20 -9.02
CA TYR A 60 -7.94 0.99 -8.20
C TYR A 60 -9.16 1.92 -8.15
N PRO A 61 -9.92 2.14 -9.24
CA PRO A 61 -11.17 2.89 -9.18
C PRO A 61 -12.29 2.18 -8.42
N ARG A 62 -12.22 0.84 -8.25
CA ARG A 62 -13.25 0.04 -7.58
C ARG A 62 -13.08 -0.03 -6.06
N LEU A 63 -11.86 0.20 -5.55
CA LEU A 63 -11.60 0.33 -4.11
C LEU A 63 -12.11 1.66 -3.53
N LEU A 64 -12.45 2.61 -4.39
CA LEU A 64 -12.94 3.95 -4.04
C LEU A 64 -14.48 4.05 -4.07
N LYS A 65 -15.20 2.92 -4.17
CA LYS A 65 -16.66 2.87 -4.28
C LYS A 65 -17.29 2.21 -3.06
#